data_AF-A0A1U7NJM7-F1
#
_entry.id   AF-A0A1U7NJM7-F1
#
_cell.length_a   1.000
_cell.length_b   1.000
_cell.length_c   1.000
_cell.angle_alpha   90.00
_cell.angle_beta   90.00
_cell.angle_gamma   90.00
#
_symmetry.space_group_name_H-M   'P 1'
#
loop_
_entity.id
_entity.type
_entity.pdbx_description
1 polymer ?
#
loop_
_entity_poly.entity_id
_entity_poly.type
_entity_poly.pdbx_seq_one_letter_code
_entity_poly.pdbx_strand_id
1 'polypeptide(L)'
;MAKTISASGSGAVRTILKNKEAFEFALRSKETEGNRIRYFYDVFYENTNGTLNIAVEDGDVKIASLNLSLGKVINLYNDKNLKKLCHYVLEHTEE
;
A
#
# COMPACT_ATOMS: atom_id res chain seq x y z
N MET A 1 1.30 20.59 4.78
CA MET A 1 0.29 20.00 3.86
C MET A 1 0.99 18.92 3.08
N ALA A 2 0.47 17.69 3.10
CA ALA A 2 1.04 16.65 2.26
C ALA A 2 0.77 16.97 0.79
N LYS A 3 1.61 16.44 -0.10
CA LYS A 3 1.42 16.65 -1.53
C LYS A 3 0.24 15.82 -2.02
N THR A 4 -0.68 16.46 -2.74
CA THR A 4 -1.82 15.80 -3.38
C THR A 4 -1.35 14.80 -4.44
N ILE A 5 -2.07 13.68 -4.57
CA ILE A 5 -1.83 12.68 -5.61
C ILE A 5 -2.43 13.18 -6.93
N SER A 6 -1.71 12.96 -8.04
CA SER A 6 -2.22 13.33 -9.36
C SER A 6 -3.50 12.54 -9.70
N ALA A 7 -4.43 13.15 -10.45
CA ALA A 7 -5.69 12.50 -10.81
C ALA A 7 -5.52 11.17 -11.58
N SER A 8 -4.39 10.98 -12.25
CA SER A 8 -4.04 9.74 -12.95
C SER A 8 -3.35 8.69 -12.09
N GLY A 9 -3.10 8.98 -10.81
CA GLY A 9 -2.33 8.13 -9.89
C GLY A 9 -0.84 8.06 -10.20
N SER A 10 -0.35 8.82 -11.19
CA SER A 10 1.07 8.86 -11.54
C SER A 10 1.91 9.38 -10.37
N GLY A 11 2.95 8.63 -10.02
CA GLY A 11 3.83 8.95 -8.91
C GLY A 11 3.20 8.82 -7.52
N ALA A 12 1.99 8.27 -7.39
CA ALA A 12 1.26 8.18 -6.12
C ALA A 12 2.10 7.56 -5.00
N VAL A 13 2.75 6.42 -5.25
CA VAL A 13 3.59 5.75 -4.25
C VAL A 13 4.74 6.63 -3.78
N ARG A 14 5.41 7.33 -4.71
CA ARG A 14 6.50 8.25 -4.37
C ARG A 14 6.01 9.44 -3.57
N THR A 15 4.81 9.94 -3.86
CA THR A 15 4.18 11.03 -3.11
C THR A 15 3.86 10.58 -1.68
N ILE A 16 3.24 9.41 -1.53
CA ILE A 16 2.93 8.80 -0.23
C ILE A 16 4.23 8.59 0.58
N LEU A 17 5.25 7.98 -0.01
CA LEU A 17 6.54 7.73 0.65
C LEU A 17 7.27 9.00 1.10
N LYS A 18 6.97 10.16 0.50
CA LYS A 18 7.54 11.45 0.90
C LYS A 18 6.76 12.14 2.02
N ASN A 19 5.54 11.71 2.30
CA ASN A 19 4.65 12.28 3.33
C ASN A 19 3.95 11.12 4.06
N LYS A 20 4.75 10.22 4.64
CA LYS A 20 4.27 8.95 5.23
C LYS A 20 3.30 9.19 6.39
N GLU A 21 3.48 10.31 7.09
CA GLU A 21 2.64 10.79 8.17
C GLU A 21 1.20 11.11 7.76
N ALA A 22 0.96 11.36 6.47
CA ALA A 22 -0.39 11.58 5.91
C ALA A 22 -1.01 10.31 5.31
N PHE A 23 -0.31 9.18 5.39
CA PHE A 23 -0.78 7.90 4.90
C PHE A 23 -1.32 7.07 6.05
N GLU A 24 -2.64 7.03 6.14
CA GLU A 24 -3.37 6.24 7.13
C GLU A 24 -3.78 4.90 6.51
N PHE A 25 -3.73 3.84 7.31
CA PHE A 25 -4.10 2.51 6.89
C PHE A 25 -4.70 1.74 8.08
N ALA A 26 -5.75 0.99 7.81
CA ALA A 26 -6.44 0.16 8.79
C ALA A 26 -6.44 -1.28 8.29
N LEU A 27 -5.91 -2.20 9.10
CA LEU A 27 -5.93 -3.63 8.78
C LEU A 27 -7.39 -4.11 8.81
N ARG A 28 -7.85 -4.64 7.68
CA ARG A 28 -9.21 -5.17 7.51
C ARG A 28 -9.24 -6.68 7.71
N SER A 29 -8.29 -7.40 7.14
CA SER A 29 -8.16 -8.84 7.35
C SER A 29 -6.73 -9.33 7.16
N LYS A 30 -6.40 -10.42 7.86
CA LYS A 30 -5.14 -11.15 7.77
C LYS A 30 -5.48 -12.62 7.52
N GLU A 31 -5.03 -13.14 6.40
CA GLU A 31 -5.28 -14.52 5.97
C GLU A 31 -3.95 -15.26 5.83
N THR A 32 -3.89 -16.50 6.32
CA THR A 32 -2.70 -17.35 6.18
C THR A 32 -3.06 -18.57 5.36
N GLU A 33 -2.30 -18.81 4.29
CA GLU A 33 -2.46 -19.93 3.36
C GLU A 33 -1.08 -20.55 3.10
N GLY A 34 -0.79 -21.66 3.79
CA GLY A 34 0.53 -22.31 3.72
C GLY A 34 1.64 -21.41 4.27
N ASN A 35 2.68 -21.15 3.47
CA ASN A 35 3.80 -20.24 3.79
C ASN A 35 3.49 -18.76 3.48
N ARG A 36 2.28 -18.46 2.98
CA ARG A 36 1.90 -17.13 2.52
C ARG A 36 0.95 -16.47 3.50
N ILE A 37 1.27 -15.24 3.91
CA ILE A 37 0.41 -14.39 4.72
C ILE A 37 -0.09 -13.23 3.86
N ARG A 38 -1.40 -13.05 3.77
CA ARG A 38 -2.06 -11.96 3.05
C ARG A 38 -2.64 -10.97 4.05
N TYR A 39 -2.36 -9.69 3.81
CA TYR A 39 -2.88 -8.57 4.56
C TYR A 39 -3.73 -7.71 3.62
N PHE A 40 -4.91 -7.34 4.09
CA PHE A 40 -5.83 -6.46 3.40
C PHE A 40 -6.03 -5.21 4.25
N TYR A 41 -5.75 -4.04 3.68
CA TYR A 41 -5.92 -2.76 4.35
C TYR A 41 -6.91 -1.89 3.59
N ASP A 42 -7.71 -1.14 4.33
CA ASP A 42 -8.28 0.10 3.84
C ASP A 42 -7.23 1.21 4.05
N VAL A 43 -7.04 2.06 3.04
CA VAL A 43 -6.01 3.12 3.07
C VAL A 43 -6.59 4.48 2.75
N PHE A 44 -6.04 5.51 3.37
CA PHE A 44 -6.48 6.89 3.25
C PHE A 44 -5.26 7.78 3.08
N TYR A 45 -5.35 8.73 2.16
CA TYR A 45 -4.31 9.73 1.96
C TYR A 45 -4.96 11.01 1.46
N GLU A 46 -4.92 12.07 2.28
CA GLU A 46 -5.51 13.37 1.96
C GLU A 46 -6.98 13.22 1.47
N ASN A 47 -7.23 13.44 0.18
CA ASN A 47 -8.56 13.43 -0.44
C ASN A 47 -8.88 12.11 -1.18
N THR A 48 -8.07 11.07 -1.02
CA THR A 48 -8.28 9.78 -1.68
C THR A 48 -8.30 8.64 -0.68
N ASN A 49 -9.13 7.64 -0.96
CA ASN A 49 -9.22 6.42 -0.20
C ASN A 49 -9.14 5.22 -1.16
N GLY A 50 -8.83 4.07 -0.58
CA GLY A 50 -8.50 2.92 -1.38
C GLY A 50 -8.25 1.67 -0.57
N THR A 51 -7.66 0.69 -1.23
CA THR A 51 -7.23 -0.56 -0.61
C THR A 51 -5.78 -0.87 -0.93
N LEU A 52 -5.11 -1.51 0.03
CA LEU A 52 -3.78 -2.06 -0.15
C LEU A 52 -3.81 -3.55 0.21
N ASN A 53 -3.48 -4.39 -0.75
CA ASN A 53 -3.29 -5.81 -0.52
C ASN A 53 -1.79 -6.12 -0.53
N ILE A 54 -1.32 -6.86 0.47
CA ILE A 54 0.07 -7.28 0.59
C ILE A 54 0.08 -8.78 0.81
N ALA A 55 0.91 -9.50 0.07
CA ALA A 55 1.18 -10.89 0.36
C ALA A 55 2.67 -11.12 0.58
N VAL A 56 2.97 -11.67 1.74
CA VAL A 56 4.30 -11.99 2.21
C VAL A 56 4.49 -13.50 2.12
N GLU A 57 5.62 -13.91 1.57
CA GLU A 57 6.05 -15.31 1.49
C GLU A 57 7.55 -15.33 1.78
N ASP A 58 7.99 -16.24 2.66
CA ASP A 58 9.37 -16.35 3.13
C ASP A 58 9.96 -15.01 3.64
N GLY A 59 9.13 -14.22 4.33
CA GLY A 59 9.51 -12.92 4.89
C GLY A 59 9.62 -11.78 3.88
N ASP A 60 9.30 -12.02 2.61
CA ASP A 60 9.42 -11.04 1.54
C ASP A 60 8.07 -10.70 0.89
N VAL A 61 7.88 -9.43 0.51
CA VAL A 61 6.66 -8.99 -0.20
C VAL A 61 6.71 -9.48 -1.64
N LYS A 62 5.93 -10.52 -1.95
CA LYS A 62 5.85 -11.14 -3.29
C LYS A 62 4.77 -10.53 -4.17
N ILE A 63 3.64 -10.16 -3.57
CA ILE A 63 2.52 -9.56 -4.27
C ILE A 63 2.07 -8.34 -3.48
N ALA A 64 1.89 -7.22 -4.19
CA ALA A 64 1.24 -6.05 -3.62
C ALA A 64 0.41 -5.34 -4.68
N SER A 65 -0.74 -4.83 -4.27
CA SER A 65 -1.60 -4.00 -5.11
C SER A 65 -2.20 -2.86 -4.29
N LEU A 66 -1.95 -1.63 -4.73
CA LEU A 66 -2.55 -0.41 -4.20
C LEU A 66 -3.59 0.10 -5.19
N ASN A 67 -4.83 0.23 -4.75
CA ASN A 67 -5.92 0.81 -5.51
C ASN A 67 -6.46 2.04 -4.78
N LEU A 68 -6.22 3.23 -5.33
CA LEU A 68 -6.70 4.51 -4.78
C LEU A 68 -7.97 5.02 -5.49
N SER A 69 -8.66 4.17 -6.24
CA SER A 69 -9.83 4.55 -7.05
C SER A 69 -9.54 5.63 -8.11
N LEU A 70 -8.27 5.78 -8.51
CA LEU A 70 -7.80 6.76 -9.52
C LEU A 70 -7.73 6.17 -10.94
N GLY A 71 -8.56 5.16 -11.23
CA GLY A 71 -8.60 4.50 -12.55
C GLY A 71 -7.43 3.58 -12.88
N LYS A 72 -6.44 3.43 -11.99
CA LYS A 72 -5.31 2.50 -12.15
C LYS A 72 -4.94 1.82 -10.84
N VAL A 73 -4.71 0.51 -10.92
CA VAL A 73 -4.12 -0.28 -9.83
C VAL A 73 -2.60 -0.27 -9.95
N ILE A 74 -1.94 0.13 -8.86
CA ILE A 74 -0.48 0.15 -8.75
C ILE A 74 -0.05 -1.19 -8.17
N ASN A 75 0.94 -1.85 -8.78
CA ASN A 75 1.46 -3.14 -8.33
C ASN A 75 2.99 -3.19 -8.47
N LEU A 76 3.61 -4.25 -7.94
CA LEU A 76 5.08 -4.37 -7.94
C LEU A 76 5.72 -4.39 -9.34
N TYR A 77 4.97 -4.79 -10.37
CA TYR A 77 5.44 -4.79 -11.75
C TYR A 77 5.52 -3.38 -12.32
N ASN A 78 4.53 -2.53 -12.03
CA ASN A 78 4.43 -1.18 -12.61
C ASN A 78 5.02 -0.06 -11.74
N ASP A 79 5.22 -0.26 -10.43
CA ASP A 79 5.97 0.65 -9.56
C ASP A 79 6.76 -0.12 -8.49
N LYS A 80 8.08 -0.19 -8.66
CA LYS A 80 8.99 -0.85 -7.73
C LYS A 80 9.04 -0.19 -6.34
N ASN A 81 8.63 1.08 -6.21
CA ASN A 81 8.58 1.74 -4.90
C ASN A 81 7.45 1.20 -4.04
N LEU A 82 6.45 0.52 -4.61
CA LEU A 82 5.34 -0.03 -3.84
C LEU A 82 5.85 -1.01 -2.77
N LYS A 83 6.92 -1.76 -3.07
CA LYS A 83 7.55 -2.65 -2.09
C LYS A 83 8.00 -1.90 -0.83
N LYS A 84 8.59 -0.71 -0.97
CA LYS A 84 9.00 0.14 0.18
C LYS A 84 7.81 0.63 0.98
N LEU A 85 6.70 0.95 0.32
CA LEU A 85 5.47 1.34 1.00
C LEU A 85 4.88 0.17 1.77
N CYS A 86 4.87 -1.04 1.19
CA CYS A 86 4.42 -2.24 1.88
C CYS A 86 5.24 -2.55 3.13
N HIS A 87 6.57 -2.43 3.07
CA HIS A 87 7.42 -2.60 4.26
C HIS A 87 7.07 -1.59 5.35
N TYR A 88 6.93 -0.31 4.99
CA TYR A 88 6.50 0.72 5.93
C TYR A 88 5.16 0.37 6.60
N VAL A 89 4.15 -0.03 5.82
CA VAL A 89 2.85 -0.44 6.37
C VAL A 89 3.00 -1.62 7.32
N LEU A 90 3.64 -2.71 6.89
CA LEU A 90 3.80 -3.91 7.71
C LEU A 90 4.58 -3.66 9.01
N GLU A 91 5.61 -2.81 8.97
CA GLU A 91 6.38 -2.38 10.16
C GLU A 91 5.52 -1.60 11.18
N HIS A 92 4.39 -1.05 10.75
CA HIS A 92 3.50 -0.23 11.55
C HIS A 92 2.10 -0.88 11.69
N THR A 93 1.94 -2.14 11.28
CA THR A 93 0.66 -2.85 11.38
C THR A 93 0.46 -3.52 12.74
N GLU A 94 1.52 -3.87 13.48
CA GLU A 94 1.48 -4.39 14.86
C GLU A 94 2.81 -3.96 15.53
N GLU A 95 2.88 -3.55 16.80
CA GLU A 95 2.09 -3.91 18.00
C GLU A 95 0.70 -3.27 18.17
#